data_AF-A0ABD5V917-F1
#
_entry.id   AF-A0ABD5V917-F1
#
_cell.length_a   1.000
_cell.length_b   1.000
_cell.length_c   1.000
_cell.angle_alpha   90.00
_cell.angle_beta   90.00
_cell.angle_gamma   90.00
#
_symmetry.space_group_name_H-M   'P 1'
#
loop_
_entity.id
_entity.type
_entity.pdbx_description
1 polymer ?
#
loop_
_entity_poly.entity_id
_entity_poly.type
_entity_poly.pdbx_seq_one_letter_code
_entity_poly.pdbx_strand_id
1 'polypeptide(L)'
;MCGRYTLTVEAGDLAERFGVHVPERYEPRYNAAPRQSLPVVRTGVDVDDEHASGDSPDAAVPEDAGRELAFAEWGLVPSWVDEPDDANRPINARSETVREKRSFRDAFARQRCLVPADGFYEWTERGGGKQPYRVTLDDESVFAMAGLYEVWEGEVAQSSLAAFGADGDDDDRRRRVESFTVLTTDPNDVVADLHHRMAVVLDREDEATWLRGDPDEAASLLDPYRGGMRAYPVSTAVNDPGNESPGLLDPVDV
;
A
#
# COMPACT_ATOMS: atom_id res chain seq x y z
N MET A 1 -0.16 -2.15 14.62
CA MET A 1 -0.97 -2.31 13.40
C MET A 1 -0.46 -1.20 12.53
N CYS A 2 0.07 -1.50 11.34
CA CYS A 2 0.72 -0.48 10.51
C CYS A 2 -0.29 0.60 10.11
N GLY A 3 -0.18 1.78 10.71
CA GLY A 3 -1.09 2.92 10.47
C GLY A 3 -0.35 4.18 10.01
N ARG A 4 0.97 4.07 9.83
CA ARG A 4 1.81 5.14 9.33
C ARG A 4 3.08 4.57 8.73
N TYR A 5 3.50 5.09 7.58
CA TYR A 5 4.74 4.67 6.95
C TYR A 5 5.47 5.81 6.26
N THR A 6 6.68 5.51 5.79
CA THR A 6 7.56 6.44 5.09
C THR A 6 7.89 5.91 3.70
N LEU A 7 7.94 6.80 2.73
CA LEU A 7 8.44 6.57 1.38
C LEU A 7 9.14 7.86 0.94
N THR A 8 10.41 7.97 1.28
CA THR A 8 11.19 9.21 1.23
C THR A 8 12.14 9.28 0.04
N VAL A 9 12.26 8.17 -0.71
CA VAL A 9 13.11 8.08 -1.89
C VAL A 9 12.61 8.95 -3.04
N GLU A 10 13.55 9.34 -3.90
CA GLU A 10 13.26 10.12 -5.10
C GLU A 10 12.57 9.26 -6.17
N ALA A 11 11.91 9.92 -7.13
CA ALA A 11 11.19 9.24 -8.20
C ALA A 11 12.09 8.31 -9.03
N GLY A 12 13.37 8.67 -9.23
CA GLY A 12 14.34 7.86 -9.96
C GLY A 12 14.66 6.54 -9.26
N ASP A 13 14.92 6.58 -7.96
CA ASP A 13 15.20 5.39 -7.16
C ASP A 13 13.99 4.45 -7.12
N LEU A 14 12.79 5.02 -7.01
CA LEU A 14 11.54 4.26 -7.03
C LEU A 14 11.28 3.60 -8.39
N ALA A 15 11.56 4.32 -9.48
CA ALA A 15 11.45 3.81 -10.84
C ALA A 15 12.41 2.62 -11.07
N GLU A 16 13.66 2.76 -10.64
CA GLU A 16 14.68 1.71 -10.74
C GLU A 16 14.33 0.50 -9.87
N ARG A 17 13.89 0.72 -8.62
CA ARG A 17 13.61 -0.35 -7.66
C ARG A 17 12.46 -1.27 -8.07
N PHE A 18 11.43 -0.73 -8.72
CA PHE A 18 10.21 -1.46 -9.06
C PHE A 18 9.99 -1.66 -10.57
N GLY A 19 10.88 -1.12 -11.42
CA GLY A 19 10.74 -1.23 -12.87
C GLY A 19 9.51 -0.50 -13.42
N VAL A 20 9.15 0.66 -12.85
CA VAL A 20 7.92 1.40 -13.17
C VAL A 20 8.19 2.81 -13.65
N HIS A 21 7.26 3.37 -14.42
CA HIS A 21 7.20 4.81 -14.63
C HIS A 21 6.60 5.50 -13.39
N VAL A 22 7.28 6.51 -12.87
CA VAL A 22 6.81 7.29 -11.71
C VAL A 22 6.20 8.60 -12.21
N PRO A 23 4.89 8.86 -11.97
CA PRO A 23 4.23 10.09 -12.41
C PRO A 23 4.83 11.34 -11.76
N GLU A 24 4.80 12.47 -12.48
CA GLU A 24 5.33 13.77 -12.01
C GLU A 24 4.71 14.27 -10.69
N ARG A 25 3.48 13.83 -10.36
CA ARG A 25 2.80 14.16 -9.11
C ARG A 25 3.36 13.43 -7.87
N TYR A 26 4.33 12.52 -8.05
CA TYR A 26 4.96 11.81 -6.96
C TYR A 26 5.78 12.78 -6.10
N GLU A 27 5.62 12.65 -4.80
CA GLU A 27 6.37 13.39 -3.81
C GLU A 27 6.75 12.43 -2.67
N PRO A 28 7.99 12.53 -2.14
CA PRO A 28 8.36 11.86 -0.91
C PRO A 28 7.37 12.11 0.23
N ARG A 29 7.11 11.07 1.03
CA ARG A 29 6.24 11.10 2.21
C ARG A 29 7.02 10.64 3.44
N TYR A 30 7.11 11.54 4.41
CA TYR A 30 7.73 11.29 5.72
C TYR A 30 6.69 10.81 6.73
N ASN A 31 5.40 10.94 6.42
CA ASN A 31 4.31 10.61 7.34
C ASN A 31 3.05 10.10 6.65
N ALA A 32 3.21 9.16 5.72
CA ALA A 32 2.10 8.58 4.96
C ALA A 32 1.04 7.97 5.88
N ALA A 33 -0.21 8.41 5.74
CA ALA A 33 -1.31 8.13 6.65
C ALA A 33 -2.58 7.67 5.91
N PRO A 34 -3.52 7.00 6.60
CA PRO A 34 -4.83 6.65 6.04
C PRO A 34 -5.54 7.82 5.37
N ARG A 35 -6.34 7.52 4.34
CA ARG A 35 -7.11 8.47 3.50
C ARG A 35 -6.30 9.36 2.58
N GLN A 36 -4.98 9.29 2.63
CA GLN A 36 -4.14 9.91 1.61
C GLN A 36 -4.15 9.05 0.34
N SER A 37 -4.02 9.72 -0.81
CA SER A 37 -3.73 9.06 -2.09
C SER A 37 -2.24 8.77 -2.15
N LEU A 38 -1.88 7.48 -2.10
CA LEU A 38 -0.50 7.01 -1.95
C LEU A 38 -0.14 6.05 -3.08
N PRO A 39 1.16 5.96 -3.43
CA PRO A 39 1.61 5.10 -4.52
C PRO A 39 1.49 3.63 -4.15
N VAL A 40 1.01 2.83 -5.10
CA VAL A 40 0.99 1.37 -5.06
C VAL A 40 1.49 0.83 -6.39
N VAL A 41 2.28 -0.23 -6.36
CA VAL A 41 2.73 -0.91 -7.58
C VAL A 41 1.83 -2.12 -7.82
N ARG A 42 1.26 -2.24 -9.01
CA ARG A 42 0.38 -3.36 -9.40
C ARG A 42 0.73 -3.85 -10.80
N THR A 43 0.17 -4.98 -11.20
CA THR A 43 0.23 -5.41 -12.60
C THR A 43 -0.51 -4.38 -13.45
N GLY A 44 0.18 -3.84 -14.46
CA GLY A 44 -0.41 -2.97 -15.46
C GLY A 44 -1.42 -3.72 -16.33
N VAL A 45 -2.33 -2.98 -16.95
CA VAL A 45 -3.17 -3.57 -18.00
C VAL A 45 -2.24 -3.84 -19.17
N ASP A 46 -2.07 -5.10 -19.56
CA ASP A 46 -1.43 -5.43 -20.84
C ASP A 46 -2.18 -4.64 -21.91
N VAL A 47 -1.58 -3.55 -22.40
CA VAL A 47 -2.09 -2.83 -23.56
C VAL A 47 -1.97 -3.83 -24.67
N ASP A 48 -3.11 -4.40 -25.08
CA ASP A 48 -3.28 -5.43 -26.12
C ASP A 48 -1.97 -5.77 -26.82
N ASP A 49 -1.44 -6.92 -26.44
CA ASP A 49 -0.16 -7.46 -26.87
C ASP A 49 -0.19 -7.87 -28.36
N GLU A 50 -0.58 -6.95 -29.25
CA GLU A 50 -0.44 -7.04 -30.70
C GLU A 50 1.05 -6.99 -31.12
N HIS A 51 1.97 -6.79 -30.16
CA HIS A 51 3.41 -6.82 -30.38
C HIS A 51 4.17 -7.95 -29.64
N ALA A 52 3.52 -8.75 -28.77
CA ALA A 52 4.08 -10.04 -28.31
C ALA A 52 3.91 -11.18 -29.32
N SER A 53 3.62 -10.86 -30.59
CA SER A 53 3.94 -11.75 -31.72
C SER A 53 5.43 -11.61 -32.12
N GLY A 54 6.31 -11.49 -31.14
CA GLY A 54 7.74 -11.69 -31.27
C GLY A 54 8.05 -13.14 -30.95
N ASP A 55 8.04 -13.99 -31.98
CA ASP A 55 8.35 -15.42 -31.93
C ASP A 55 9.80 -15.63 -31.43
N SER A 56 9.98 -15.69 -30.11
CA SER A 56 11.24 -16.04 -29.44
C SER A 56 10.92 -16.66 -28.07
N PRO A 57 10.81 -18.00 -27.98
CA PRO A 57 10.41 -18.70 -26.76
C PRO A 57 11.41 -18.63 -25.59
N ASP A 58 12.53 -17.91 -25.75
CA ASP A 58 13.69 -17.94 -24.85
C ASP A 58 14.04 -16.57 -24.23
N ALA A 59 13.27 -15.50 -24.50
CA ALA A 59 13.47 -14.23 -23.81
C ALA A 59 12.77 -14.28 -22.45
N ALA A 60 13.54 -14.47 -21.37
CA ALA A 60 13.02 -14.34 -20.01
C ALA A 60 12.36 -12.96 -19.86
N VAL A 61 11.04 -12.93 -19.64
CA VAL A 61 10.32 -11.69 -19.30
C VAL A 61 10.90 -11.20 -17.97
N PRO A 62 11.38 -9.95 -17.87
CA PRO A 62 11.87 -9.42 -16.60
C PRO A 62 10.80 -9.58 -15.50
N GLU A 63 11.21 -9.93 -14.28
CA GLU A 63 10.28 -10.13 -13.14
C GLU A 63 9.43 -8.87 -12.84
N ASP A 64 9.94 -7.71 -13.25
CA ASP A 64 9.31 -6.40 -13.09
C ASP A 64 8.53 -5.92 -14.34
N ALA A 65 8.58 -6.66 -15.45
CA ALA A 65 7.87 -6.28 -16.67
C ALA A 65 6.37 -6.21 -16.43
N GLY A 66 5.70 -5.22 -17.02
CA GLY A 66 4.25 -5.03 -16.89
C GLY A 66 3.79 -4.60 -15.49
N ARG A 67 4.66 -3.98 -14.67
CA ARG A 67 4.25 -3.28 -13.44
C ARG A 67 3.90 -1.83 -13.76
N GLU A 68 2.93 -1.27 -13.05
CA GLU A 68 2.63 0.16 -13.07
C GLU A 68 2.60 0.73 -11.65
N LEU A 69 2.98 2.00 -11.51
CA LEU A 69 2.77 2.76 -10.28
C LEU A 69 1.46 3.55 -10.40
N ALA A 70 0.47 3.13 -9.61
CA ALA A 70 -0.82 3.77 -9.49
C ALA A 70 -0.91 4.54 -8.16
N PHE A 71 -1.88 5.46 -8.06
CA PHE A 71 -2.19 6.12 -6.80
C PHE A 71 -3.57 5.68 -6.34
N ALA A 72 -3.66 5.20 -5.09
CA ALA A 72 -4.90 4.73 -4.49
C ALA A 72 -5.04 5.30 -3.08
N GLU A 73 -6.27 5.45 -2.61
CA GLU A 73 -6.54 5.95 -1.26
C GLU A 73 -6.32 4.85 -0.21
N TRP A 74 -5.56 5.14 0.85
CA TRP A 74 -5.34 4.15 1.91
C TRP A 74 -6.57 3.98 2.82
N GLY A 75 -7.22 2.83 2.68
CA GLY A 75 -8.46 2.46 3.36
C GLY A 75 -9.42 1.86 2.34
N LEU A 76 -9.46 0.54 2.25
CA LEU A 76 -10.15 -0.17 1.17
C LEU A 76 -11.67 0.11 1.14
N VAL A 77 -12.20 0.37 -0.04
CA VAL A 77 -13.63 0.39 -0.34
C VAL A 77 -13.98 -0.90 -1.03
N PRO A 78 -14.71 -1.83 -0.39
CA PRO A 78 -15.13 -3.04 -1.05
C PRO A 78 -16.08 -2.71 -2.20
N SER A 79 -15.87 -3.31 -3.37
CA SER A 79 -16.65 -3.03 -4.60
C SER A 79 -18.17 -3.29 -4.47
N TRP A 80 -18.61 -4.03 -3.46
CA TRP A 80 -20.03 -4.38 -3.24
C TRP A 80 -20.82 -3.38 -2.40
N VAL A 81 -20.19 -2.36 -1.81
CA VAL A 81 -20.90 -1.35 -1.00
C VAL A 81 -21.67 -0.39 -1.90
N ASP A 82 -22.85 0.04 -1.46
CA ASP A 82 -23.68 0.99 -2.23
C ASP A 82 -23.03 2.37 -2.31
N GLU A 83 -22.39 2.82 -1.22
CA GLU A 83 -21.66 4.10 -1.15
C GLU A 83 -20.40 3.94 -0.27
N PRO A 84 -19.29 4.66 -0.56
CA PRO A 84 -18.08 4.60 0.25
C PRO A 84 -18.33 5.19 1.64
N ASP A 85 -18.20 4.38 2.69
CA ASP A 85 -18.29 4.85 4.07
C ASP A 85 -16.94 5.43 4.54
N ASP A 86 -16.90 6.76 4.71
CA ASP A 86 -15.73 7.45 5.20
C ASP A 86 -15.42 7.19 6.68
N ALA A 87 -16.23 6.47 7.45
CA ALA A 87 -15.89 6.07 8.82
C ALA A 87 -15.31 4.65 8.91
N ASN A 88 -15.64 3.76 7.97
CA ASN A 88 -15.40 2.31 8.10
C ASN A 88 -14.60 1.71 6.93
N ARG A 89 -13.48 2.35 6.57
CA ARG A 89 -12.53 1.85 5.57
C ARG A 89 -11.36 1.10 6.21
N PRO A 90 -11.25 -0.23 6.02
CA PRO A 90 -10.14 -1.00 6.58
C PRO A 90 -8.80 -0.61 5.96
N ILE A 91 -7.94 -0.02 6.80
CA ILE A 91 -6.56 0.33 6.44
C ILE A 91 -5.61 -0.89 6.49
N ASN A 92 -5.99 -1.93 7.23
CA ASN A 92 -5.25 -3.18 7.33
C ASN A 92 -6.15 -4.39 7.11
N ALA A 93 -5.61 -5.44 6.49
CA ALA A 93 -6.20 -6.77 6.39
C ALA A 93 -5.33 -7.78 7.17
N ARG A 94 -5.97 -8.74 7.86
CA ARG A 94 -5.25 -9.78 8.61
C ARG A 94 -5.02 -10.98 7.70
N SER A 95 -3.75 -11.37 7.51
CA SER A 95 -3.35 -12.49 6.65
C SER A 95 -4.11 -13.78 6.95
N GLU A 96 -4.41 -14.07 8.22
CA GLU A 96 -5.09 -15.28 8.67
C GLU A 96 -6.53 -15.41 8.17
N THR A 97 -7.18 -14.27 7.85
CA THR A 97 -8.60 -14.21 7.48
C THR A 97 -8.85 -13.56 6.12
N VAL A 98 -7.78 -13.20 5.41
CA VAL A 98 -7.85 -12.41 4.16
C VAL A 98 -8.60 -13.14 3.06
N ARG A 99 -8.50 -14.48 3.02
CA ARG A 99 -9.18 -15.36 2.05
C ARG A 99 -10.64 -15.65 2.41
N GLU A 100 -11.07 -15.34 3.63
CA GLU A 100 -12.40 -15.67 4.14
C GLU A 100 -13.33 -14.45 4.16
N LYS A 101 -12.78 -13.29 4.55
CA LYS A 101 -13.58 -12.07 4.73
C LYS A 101 -14.06 -11.52 3.39
N ARG A 102 -15.36 -11.27 3.30
CA ARG A 102 -16.02 -10.69 2.11
C ARG A 102 -15.33 -9.42 1.60
N SER A 103 -14.84 -8.56 2.51
CA SER A 103 -14.18 -7.31 2.13
C SER A 103 -12.82 -7.50 1.45
N PHE A 104 -12.20 -8.69 1.53
CA PHE A 104 -10.83 -8.91 1.07
C PHE A 104 -10.66 -10.11 0.15
N ARG A 105 -11.48 -11.15 0.26
CA ARG A 105 -11.25 -12.43 -0.45
C ARG A 105 -11.15 -12.26 -1.97
N ASP A 106 -11.97 -11.37 -2.54
CA ASP A 106 -12.09 -11.18 -3.99
C ASP A 106 -10.86 -10.36 -4.48
N ALA A 107 -10.50 -9.30 -3.75
CA ALA A 107 -9.28 -8.54 -3.98
C ALA A 107 -8.00 -9.37 -3.76
N PHE A 108 -7.97 -10.25 -2.76
CA PHE A 108 -6.85 -11.15 -2.53
C PHE A 108 -6.61 -12.08 -3.72
N ALA A 109 -7.68 -12.53 -4.38
CA ALA A 109 -7.56 -13.40 -5.53
C ALA A 109 -7.07 -12.69 -6.80
N ARG A 110 -7.33 -11.38 -6.96
CA ARG A 110 -7.22 -10.70 -8.27
C ARG A 110 -6.55 -9.33 -8.27
N GLN A 111 -6.53 -8.63 -7.14
CA GLN A 111 -6.15 -7.23 -7.02
C GLN A 111 -5.12 -7.06 -5.90
N ARG A 112 -4.01 -7.79 -6.04
CA ARG A 112 -2.85 -7.64 -5.17
C ARG A 112 -1.97 -6.50 -5.69
N CYS A 113 -1.41 -5.74 -4.77
CA CYS A 113 -0.44 -4.68 -5.07
C CYS A 113 0.73 -4.74 -4.07
N LEU A 114 1.83 -4.12 -4.44
CA LEU A 114 2.92 -3.77 -3.55
C LEU A 114 2.67 -2.36 -3.03
N VAL A 115 2.89 -2.14 -1.74
CA VAL A 115 2.90 -0.80 -1.12
C VAL A 115 4.36 -0.45 -0.82
N PRO A 116 5.00 0.39 -1.64
CA PRO A 116 6.39 0.78 -1.43
C PRO A 116 6.57 1.55 -0.12
N ALA A 117 7.61 1.22 0.63
CA ALA A 117 8.01 1.93 1.83
C ALA A 117 9.52 1.80 2.07
N ASP A 118 10.10 2.75 2.81
CA ASP A 118 11.45 2.64 3.38
C ASP A 118 11.44 2.59 4.92
N GLY A 119 10.24 2.55 5.50
CA GLY A 119 10.03 2.36 6.92
C GLY A 119 8.56 2.46 7.30
N PHE A 120 8.22 1.99 8.50
CA PHE A 120 6.90 2.19 9.10
C PHE A 120 7.00 2.59 10.56
N TYR A 121 5.96 3.25 11.08
CA TYR A 121 5.93 3.65 12.48
C TYR A 121 5.05 2.71 13.31
N GLU A 122 5.52 2.38 14.51
CA GLU A 122 4.72 1.70 15.53
C GLU A 122 4.86 2.41 16.88
N TRP A 123 3.83 2.31 17.71
CA TRP A 123 3.76 3.00 19.00
C TRP A 123 3.75 2.00 20.14
N THR A 124 4.72 2.11 21.04
CA THR A 124 4.77 1.31 22.28
C THR A 124 4.33 2.14 23.48
N GLU A 125 3.63 1.52 24.42
CA GLU A 125 3.32 2.14 25.70
C GLU A 125 4.59 2.29 26.55
N ARG A 126 4.79 3.48 27.12
CA ARG A 126 5.84 3.80 28.08
C ARG A 126 5.22 4.62 29.22
N GLY A 127 5.92 4.75 30.35
CA GLY A 127 5.40 5.39 31.56
C GLY A 127 4.88 6.83 31.41
N GLY A 128 5.16 7.52 30.30
CA GLY A 128 4.68 8.86 29.96
C GLY A 128 3.72 8.95 28.76
N GLY A 129 3.26 7.83 28.20
CA GLY A 129 2.41 7.78 27.02
C GLY A 129 2.93 6.85 25.93
N LYS A 130 2.45 7.03 24.71
CA LYS A 130 2.89 6.23 23.56
C LYS A 130 4.13 6.83 22.92
N GLN A 131 5.21 6.06 22.85
CA GLN A 131 6.44 6.43 22.17
C GLN A 131 6.41 5.85 20.74
N PRO A 132 6.49 6.67 19.68
CA PRO A 132 6.65 6.19 18.32
C PRO A 132 8.07 5.68 18.07
N TYR A 133 8.17 4.60 17.31
CA TYR A 133 9.40 4.03 16.77
C TYR A 133 9.26 3.97 15.27
N ARG A 134 10.32 4.32 14.53
CA ARG A 134 10.44 4.00 13.11
C ARG A 134 11.15 2.66 12.98
N VAL A 135 10.56 1.77 12.21
CA VAL A 135 11.09 0.46 11.85
C VAL A 135 11.52 0.50 10.39
N THR A 136 12.74 0.04 10.09
CA THR A 136 13.30 -0.05 8.73
C THR A 136 13.95 -1.41 8.54
N LEU A 137 14.29 -1.75 7.28
CA LEU A 137 15.27 -2.79 7.04
C LEU A 137 16.66 -2.34 7.55
N ASP A 138 17.51 -3.30 7.87
CA ASP A 138 18.86 -3.01 8.40
C ASP A 138 19.74 -2.25 7.41
N ASP A 139 19.55 -2.51 6.12
CA ASP A 139 20.27 -1.86 5.02
C ASP A 139 19.62 -0.54 4.55
N GLU A 140 18.56 -0.11 5.23
CA GLU A 140 17.78 1.11 4.92
C GLU A 140 17.20 1.13 3.50
N SER A 141 17.09 -0.05 2.85
CA SER A 141 16.56 -0.18 1.51
C SER A 141 15.05 0.00 1.43
N VAL A 142 14.57 0.35 0.24
CA VAL A 142 13.14 0.38 -0.08
C VAL A 142 12.63 -1.05 -0.23
N PHE A 143 11.53 -1.35 0.47
CA PHE A 143 10.84 -2.62 0.45
C PHE A 143 9.38 -2.47 0.03
N ALA A 144 8.73 -3.61 -0.21
CA ALA A 144 7.32 -3.69 -0.49
C ALA A 144 6.57 -4.32 0.68
N MET A 145 5.49 -3.67 1.11
CA MET A 145 4.48 -4.34 1.92
C MET A 145 3.43 -4.97 1.00
N ALA A 146 2.96 -6.17 1.35
CA ALA A 146 1.86 -6.82 0.64
C ALA A 146 0.56 -6.02 0.86
N GLY A 147 -0.08 -5.61 -0.23
CA GLY A 147 -1.34 -4.87 -0.20
C GLY A 147 -2.39 -5.46 -1.12
N LEU A 148 -3.65 -5.09 -0.88
CA LEU A 148 -4.76 -5.32 -1.80
C LEU A 148 -5.29 -3.97 -2.25
N TYR A 149 -5.74 -3.88 -3.49
CA TYR A 149 -6.46 -2.71 -3.99
C TYR A 149 -7.85 -3.10 -4.49
N GLU A 150 -8.73 -2.12 -4.57
CA GLU A 150 -10.08 -2.23 -5.12
C GLU A 150 -10.38 -0.99 -5.96
N VAL A 151 -11.24 -1.17 -6.96
CA VAL A 151 -11.80 -0.09 -7.76
C VAL A 151 -13.30 -0.11 -7.52
N TRP A 152 -13.78 0.86 -6.76
CA TRP A 152 -15.21 1.05 -6.54
C TRP A 152 -15.75 2.04 -7.57
N GLU A 153 -16.89 1.72 -8.17
CA GLU A 153 -17.62 2.58 -9.10
C GLU A 153 -19.08 2.67 -8.64
N GLY A 154 -19.60 3.87 -8.52
CA GLY A 154 -21.00 4.08 -8.16
C GLY A 154 -21.55 5.39 -8.69
N GLU A 155 -22.87 5.50 -8.70
CA GLU A 155 -23.58 6.71 -9.12
C GLU A 155 -23.53 7.76 -8.00
N VAL A 156 -23.25 9.02 -8.36
CA VAL A 156 -23.33 10.13 -7.42
C VAL A 156 -24.80 10.53 -7.27
N ALA A 157 -25.38 10.28 -6.09
CA ALA A 157 -26.68 10.84 -5.76
C ALA A 157 -26.63 12.37 -5.84
N GLN A 158 -27.48 12.99 -6.65
CA GLN A 158 -27.62 14.45 -6.76
C GLN A 158 -28.14 15.04 -5.44
N SER A 159 -27.28 15.23 -4.45
CA SER A 159 -27.62 15.98 -3.23
C SER A 159 -26.95 17.34 -3.23
N SER A 160 -27.31 18.22 -4.18
CA SER A 160 -27.22 19.67 -3.96
C SER A 160 -28.17 20.42 -4.88
N LEU A 161 -28.72 21.54 -4.38
CA LEU A 161 -29.56 22.52 -5.07
C LEU A 161 -28.92 23.16 -6.33
N ALA A 162 -27.75 22.69 -6.79
CA ALA A 162 -27.02 23.22 -7.93
C ALA A 162 -27.46 22.66 -9.30
N ALA A 163 -28.36 21.66 -9.34
CA ALA A 163 -28.78 21.00 -10.59
C ALA A 163 -29.89 21.73 -11.37
N PHE A 164 -30.08 23.04 -11.18
CA PHE A 164 -30.92 23.85 -12.06
C PHE A 164 -30.04 24.59 -13.07
N GLY A 165 -29.64 23.90 -14.16
CA GLY A 165 -29.23 24.64 -15.38
C GLY A 165 -28.06 24.10 -16.21
N ALA A 166 -27.64 22.84 -16.08
CA ALA A 166 -26.65 22.29 -17.00
C ALA A 166 -27.23 21.10 -17.77
N ASP A 167 -27.55 21.31 -19.05
CA ASP A 167 -27.60 20.27 -20.07
C ASP A 167 -26.16 19.74 -20.25
N GLY A 168 -25.75 18.82 -19.38
CA GLY A 168 -24.43 18.19 -19.38
C GLY A 168 -24.55 16.67 -19.50
N ASP A 169 -23.70 16.09 -20.35
CA ASP A 169 -23.58 14.67 -20.67
C ASP A 169 -23.77 13.73 -19.46
N ASP A 170 -24.47 12.61 -19.67
CA ASP A 170 -24.79 11.58 -18.66
C ASP A 170 -23.52 10.92 -18.04
N ASP A 171 -22.32 11.17 -18.58
CA ASP A 171 -21.06 10.54 -18.16
C ASP A 171 -20.46 11.13 -16.87
N ASP A 172 -20.84 12.35 -16.46
CA ASP A 172 -20.31 13.04 -15.26
C ASP A 172 -20.99 12.60 -13.94
N ARG A 173 -21.75 11.49 -13.95
CA ARG A 173 -22.53 10.98 -12.81
C ARG A 173 -21.91 9.79 -12.08
N ARG A 174 -20.82 9.20 -12.57
CA ARG A 174 -20.17 8.04 -11.94
C ARG A 174 -18.91 8.46 -11.19
N ARG A 175 -18.87 8.21 -9.89
CA ARG A 175 -17.68 8.37 -9.06
C ARG A 175 -16.90 7.05 -9.06
N ARG A 176 -15.61 7.13 -9.39
CA ARG A 176 -14.66 6.04 -9.27
C ARG A 176 -13.70 6.30 -8.11
N VAL A 177 -13.46 5.30 -7.27
CA VAL A 177 -12.55 5.35 -6.12
C VAL A 177 -11.60 4.17 -6.19
N GLU A 178 -10.31 4.45 -6.39
CA GLU A 178 -9.25 3.46 -6.20
C GLU A 178 -8.77 3.53 -4.75
N SER A 179 -8.74 2.37 -4.09
CA SER A 179 -8.37 2.30 -2.67
C SER A 179 -7.53 1.06 -2.41
N PHE A 180 -6.76 1.08 -1.33
CA PHE A 180 -5.92 -0.06 -0.94
C PHE A 180 -5.89 -0.30 0.57
N THR A 181 -5.40 -1.48 0.96
CA THR A 181 -5.17 -1.88 2.35
C THR A 181 -3.86 -2.65 2.45
N VAL A 182 -3.21 -2.59 3.61
CA VAL A 182 -1.95 -3.30 3.88
C VAL A 182 -2.25 -4.61 4.61
N LEU A 183 -1.62 -5.71 4.19
CA LEU A 183 -1.72 -6.96 4.94
C LEU A 183 -0.85 -6.90 6.19
N THR A 184 -1.34 -7.53 7.25
CA THR A 184 -0.65 -7.65 8.52
C THR A 184 -0.57 -9.10 8.95
N THR A 185 0.52 -9.45 9.60
CA THR A 185 0.83 -10.79 10.14
C THR A 185 1.34 -10.67 11.58
N ASP A 186 1.68 -11.79 12.19
CA ASP A 186 2.34 -11.81 13.50
C ASP A 186 3.69 -11.09 13.44
N PRO A 187 4.15 -10.47 14.53
CA PRO A 187 5.41 -9.73 14.50
C PRO A 187 6.61 -10.69 14.51
N ASN A 188 7.71 -10.26 13.89
CA ASN A 188 9.03 -10.82 14.14
C ASN A 188 9.61 -10.29 15.47
N ASP A 189 10.79 -10.75 15.87
CA ASP A 189 11.40 -10.40 17.17
C ASP A 189 11.55 -8.88 17.37
N VAL A 190 11.88 -8.12 16.32
CA VAL A 190 12.07 -6.67 16.39
C VAL A 190 10.74 -5.95 16.62
N VAL A 191 9.70 -6.32 15.88
CA VAL A 191 8.39 -5.67 15.99
C VAL A 191 7.62 -6.16 17.22
N ALA A 192 7.88 -7.38 17.71
CA ALA A 192 7.18 -7.97 18.85
C ALA A 192 7.36 -7.14 20.14
N ASP A 193 8.52 -6.50 20.29
CA ASP A 193 8.81 -5.56 21.38
C ASP A 193 8.00 -4.25 21.30
N LEU A 194 7.47 -3.92 20.12
CA LEU A 194 6.73 -2.68 19.86
C LEU A 194 5.23 -2.90 19.75
N HIS A 195 4.80 -3.96 19.05
CA HIS A 195 3.41 -4.21 18.72
C HIS A 195 3.15 -5.69 18.40
N HIS A 196 1.96 -6.19 18.76
CA HIS A 196 1.52 -7.57 18.52
C HIS A 196 1.22 -7.93 17.04
N ARG A 197 1.58 -7.07 16.08
CA ARG A 197 1.32 -7.21 14.63
C ARG A 197 2.33 -6.37 13.86
N MET A 198 2.74 -6.87 12.69
CA MET A 198 3.53 -6.12 11.72
C MET A 198 2.86 -6.14 10.33
N ALA A 199 3.25 -5.23 9.45
CA ALA A 199 2.92 -5.36 8.03
C ALA A 199 3.63 -6.58 7.44
N VAL A 200 2.98 -7.25 6.47
CA VAL A 200 3.65 -8.29 5.67
C VAL A 200 4.63 -7.58 4.73
N VAL A 201 5.92 -7.69 5.03
CA VAL A 201 7.00 -7.21 4.15
C VAL A 201 7.44 -8.37 3.28
N LEU A 202 7.47 -8.14 1.96
CA LEU A 202 7.84 -9.15 0.97
C LEU A 202 9.34 -9.07 0.68
N ASP A 203 9.97 -10.23 0.54
CA ASP A 203 11.29 -10.32 -0.09
C ASP A 203 11.17 -9.95 -1.58
N ARG A 204 12.24 -9.35 -2.13
CA ARG A 204 12.23 -8.82 -3.49
C ARG A 204 11.91 -9.90 -4.53
N GLU A 205 12.43 -11.10 -4.32
CA GLU A 205 12.21 -12.29 -5.16
C GLU A 205 10.76 -12.79 -5.13
N ASP A 206 10.00 -12.47 -4.08
CA ASP A 206 8.61 -12.91 -3.93
C ASP A 206 7.59 -11.89 -4.48
N GLU A 207 8.03 -10.68 -4.84
CA GLU A 207 7.14 -9.61 -5.33
C GLU A 207 6.37 -10.01 -6.59
N ALA A 208 7.03 -10.72 -7.52
CA ALA A 208 6.40 -11.16 -8.77
C ALA A 208 5.33 -12.23 -8.49
N THR A 209 5.65 -13.19 -7.62
CA THR A 209 4.71 -14.23 -7.15
C THR A 209 3.54 -13.59 -6.40
N TRP A 210 3.79 -12.59 -5.56
CA TRP A 210 2.74 -11.84 -4.89
C TRP A 210 1.82 -11.15 -5.90
N LEU A 211 2.34 -10.51 -6.95
CA LEU A 211 1.50 -9.83 -7.92
C LEU A 211 0.72 -10.81 -8.82
N ARG A 212 1.38 -11.87 -9.33
CA ARG A 212 0.86 -12.69 -10.44
C ARG A 212 0.55 -14.15 -10.11
N GLY A 213 1.13 -14.67 -9.04
CA GLY A 213 0.93 -16.05 -8.60
C GLY A 213 -0.52 -16.36 -8.30
N ASP A 214 -0.85 -17.64 -8.24
CA ASP A 214 -2.18 -18.04 -7.82
C ASP A 214 -2.42 -17.71 -6.32
N PRO A 215 -3.67 -17.72 -5.84
CA PRO A 215 -3.97 -17.36 -4.45
C PRO A 215 -3.31 -18.25 -3.39
N ASP A 216 -2.96 -19.49 -3.71
CA ASP A 216 -2.26 -20.39 -2.77
C ASP A 216 -0.76 -20.06 -2.72
N GLU A 217 -0.13 -19.77 -3.86
CA GLU A 217 1.24 -19.24 -3.93
C GLU A 217 1.36 -17.93 -3.15
N ALA A 218 0.45 -16.97 -3.40
CA ALA A 218 0.44 -15.69 -2.70
C ALA A 218 0.21 -15.84 -1.19
N ALA A 219 -0.59 -16.81 -0.75
CA ALA A 219 -0.84 -17.07 0.66
C ALA A 219 0.41 -17.58 1.40
N SER A 220 1.32 -18.25 0.69
CA SER A 220 2.58 -18.76 1.26
C SER A 220 3.58 -17.65 1.63
N LEU A 221 3.36 -16.43 1.13
CA LEU A 221 4.23 -15.26 1.32
C LEU A 221 3.84 -14.39 2.53
N LEU A 222 2.83 -14.80 3.31
CA LEU A 222 2.22 -13.95 4.34
C LEU A 222 2.83 -14.10 5.74
N ASP A 223 3.94 -14.81 5.85
CA ASP A 223 4.70 -14.99 7.08
C ASP A 223 5.37 -13.68 7.53
N PRO A 224 5.73 -13.55 8.83
CA PRO A 224 6.54 -12.45 9.31
C PRO A 224 7.88 -12.36 8.58
N TYR A 225 8.32 -11.15 8.27
CA TYR A 225 9.58 -10.92 7.56
C TYR A 225 10.78 -11.47 8.34
N ARG A 226 11.62 -12.24 7.64
CA ARG A 226 12.73 -13.00 8.24
C ARG A 226 14.10 -12.31 8.11
N GLY A 227 14.20 -11.27 7.28
CA GLY A 227 15.42 -10.48 7.13
C GLY A 227 15.67 -9.52 8.30
N GLY A 228 16.80 -8.82 8.22
CA GLY A 228 17.24 -7.88 9.23
C GLY A 228 16.38 -6.61 9.29
N MET A 229 15.94 -6.24 10.48
CA MET A 229 15.19 -5.02 10.75
C MET A 229 15.76 -4.30 11.98
N ARG A 230 15.67 -2.98 11.95
CA ARG A 230 16.01 -2.12 13.09
C ARG A 230 14.84 -1.22 13.44
N ALA A 231 14.71 -0.96 14.73
CA ALA A 231 13.75 -0.01 15.26
C ALA A 231 14.45 1.03 16.13
N TYR A 232 14.04 2.28 15.99
CA TYR A 232 14.57 3.37 16.82
C TYR A 232 13.47 4.38 17.15
N PRO A 233 13.49 4.99 18.35
CA PRO A 233 12.49 5.95 18.78
C PRO A 233 12.58 7.25 17.97
N VAL A 234 11.44 7.84 17.63
CA VAL A 234 11.34 9.13 16.93
C VAL A 234 10.49 10.13 17.71
N SER A 235 10.46 11.39 17.27
CA SER A 235 9.64 12.42 17.90
C SER A 235 8.14 12.12 17.84
N THR A 236 7.40 12.50 18.89
CA THR A 236 5.93 12.47 18.90
C THR A 236 5.29 13.41 17.87
N ALA A 237 6.08 14.26 17.21
CA ALA A 237 5.64 15.11 16.13
C ALA A 237 5.02 14.31 14.95
N VAL A 238 5.35 13.02 14.82
CA VAL A 238 4.72 12.11 13.84
C VAL A 238 3.23 11.87 14.12
N ASN A 239 2.75 12.09 15.35
CA ASN A 239 1.35 11.84 15.71
C ASN A 239 0.38 12.68 14.88
N ASP A 240 0.80 13.89 14.48
CA ASP A 240 0.06 14.75 13.55
C ASP A 240 0.31 14.29 12.10
N PRO A 241 -0.69 13.73 11.39
CA PRO A 241 -0.54 13.28 10.00
C PRO A 241 -0.34 14.44 9.00
N GLY A 242 -0.53 15.70 9.41
CA GLY A 242 -0.20 16.86 8.57
C GLY A 242 1.27 17.25 8.59
N ASN A 243 2.08 16.64 9.47
CA ASN A 243 3.50 16.93 9.57
C ASN A 243 4.30 16.02 8.62
N GLU A 244 5.00 16.60 7.65
CA GLU A 244 5.78 15.92 6.60
C GLU A 244 7.26 16.34 6.61
N SER A 245 7.78 16.77 7.76
CA SER A 245 9.18 17.21 7.89
C SER A 245 10.17 16.04 7.84
N PRO A 246 11.34 16.18 7.18
CA PRO A 246 12.42 15.20 7.26
C PRO A 246 12.89 14.90 8.69
N GLY A 247 12.79 15.87 9.61
CA GLY A 247 13.16 15.68 11.01
C GLY A 247 12.26 14.69 11.78
N LEU A 248 11.20 14.17 11.16
CA LEU A 248 10.42 13.05 11.71
C LEU A 248 11.22 11.74 11.76
N LEU A 249 12.26 11.62 10.94
CA LEU A 249 13.11 10.43 10.88
C LEU A 249 14.24 10.47 11.91
N ASP A 250 14.47 11.61 12.56
CA ASP A 250 15.57 11.80 13.50
C ASP A 250 15.32 10.97 14.77
N PRO A 251 16.31 10.14 15.19
CA PRO A 251 16.22 9.43 16.45
C PRO A 251 16.14 10.39 17.64
N VAL A 252 15.40 10.01 18.68
CA VAL A 252 15.30 10.76 19.94
C VAL A 252 15.75 9.93 21.13
N ASP A 253 16.23 10.57 22.19
CA ASP A 253 16.51 9.89 23.46
C ASP A 253 15.20 9.62 24.22
N VAL A 254 15.05 8.41 24.79
CA VAL A 254 13.85 7.93 25.51
C VAL A 254 14.14 7.29 26.85
#